data_AF-A0A349YR50-F1
#
_entry.id   AF-A0A349YR50-F1
#
_cell.length_a   1.000
_cell.length_b   1.000
_cell.length_c   1.000
_cell.angle_alpha   90.00
_cell.angle_beta   90.00
_cell.angle_gamma   90.00
#
_symmetry.space_group_name_H-M   'P 1'
#
loop_
_entity.id
_entity.type
_entity.pdbx_description
1 polymer ?
#
loop_
_entity_poly.entity_id
_entity_poly.type
_entity_poly.pdbx_seq_one_letter_code
_entity_poly.pdbx_strand_id
1 'polypeptide(L)'
;MKKVFTFLAALSFMFVFAGCGENKIINEYGEERQVYGDFIEINHKMYNTYMVEHIVYDKNTKVMYLYFDNRWDHSIAMSPYYIIGKNGKPEIGMYGENYEP
;
A
#
# COMPACT_ATOMS: atom_id res chain seq x y z
N MET A 1 40.72 -24.13 -5.47
CA MET A 1 39.25 -24.05 -5.36
C MET A 1 38.85 -24.18 -3.89
N LYS A 2 38.75 -23.09 -3.11
CA LYS A 2 38.24 -23.12 -1.71
C LYS A 2 38.11 -21.72 -1.07
N LYS A 3 37.71 -20.67 -1.80
CA LYS A 3 37.52 -19.33 -1.21
C LYS A 3 36.38 -18.49 -1.84
N VAL A 4 35.43 -19.11 -2.54
CA VAL A 4 34.35 -18.37 -3.24
C VAL A 4 32.97 -18.57 -2.59
N PHE A 5 32.80 -19.58 -1.74
CA PHE A 5 31.48 -19.94 -1.19
C PHE A 5 31.04 -19.13 0.03
N THR A 6 31.94 -18.43 0.72
CA THR A 6 31.59 -17.72 1.96
C THR A 6 31.03 -16.32 1.72
N PHE A 7 31.24 -15.73 0.53
CA PHE A 7 30.76 -14.38 0.22
C PHE A 7 29.31 -14.35 -0.25
N LEU A 8 28.79 -15.46 -0.77
CA LEU A 8 27.42 -15.52 -1.30
C LEU A 8 26.37 -15.75 -0.20
N ALA A 9 26.74 -16.40 0.91
CA ALA A 9 25.84 -16.67 2.04
C ALA A 9 25.58 -15.43 2.93
N ALA A 10 26.49 -14.46 2.93
CA ALA A 10 26.34 -13.23 3.71
C ALA A 10 25.38 -12.22 3.05
N LEU A 11 25.16 -12.31 1.74
CA LEU A 11 24.28 -11.38 1.01
C LEU A 11 22.80 -11.81 1.09
N SER A 12 22.52 -13.09 1.36
CA SER A 12 21.15 -13.60 1.47
C SER A 12 20.50 -13.38 2.85
N PHE A 13 21.24 -12.92 3.86
CA PHE A 13 20.73 -12.79 5.23
C PHE A 13 20.30 -11.36 5.63
N MET A 14 20.51 -10.35 4.78
CA MET A 14 20.14 -8.96 5.10
C MET A 14 18.67 -8.61 4.79
N PHE A 15 17.90 -9.47 4.14
CA PHE A 15 16.50 -9.18 3.78
C PHE A 15 15.47 -9.71 4.79
N VAL A 16 15.87 -10.21 5.96
CA VAL A 16 14.95 -10.87 6.91
C VAL A 16 14.55 -9.98 8.11
N PHE A 17 14.88 -8.67 8.11
CA PHE A 17 14.59 -7.76 9.23
C PHE A 17 13.91 -6.44 8.85
N ALA A 18 13.11 -6.40 7.78
CA ALA A 18 12.12 -5.32 7.59
C ALA A 18 10.73 -5.70 8.17
N GLY A 19 10.73 -6.56 9.21
CA GLY A 19 9.52 -7.00 9.91
C GLY A 19 9.22 -6.14 11.12
N CYS A 20 7.99 -5.62 11.18
CA CYS A 20 7.31 -5.06 12.36
C CYS A 20 7.67 -3.62 12.81
N GLY A 21 8.04 -2.73 11.90
CA GLY A 21 7.90 -1.28 12.13
C GLY A 21 6.56 -0.78 11.59
N GLU A 22 5.90 0.17 12.25
CA GLU A 22 4.90 1.00 11.58
C GLU A 22 5.59 1.66 10.38
N ASN A 23 5.40 1.10 9.18
CA ASN A 23 5.99 1.64 7.97
C ASN A 23 5.17 2.88 7.61
N LYS A 24 5.61 4.04 8.07
CA LYS A 24 5.00 5.31 7.73
C LYS A 24 5.96 6.15 6.90
N ILE A 25 5.41 6.90 5.97
CA ILE A 25 6.16 7.86 5.16
C ILE A 25 5.56 9.26 5.32
N ILE A 26 6.33 10.28 4.98
CA ILE A 26 5.81 11.64 4.82
C ILE A 26 5.59 11.85 3.32
N ASN A 27 4.37 12.17 2.89
CA ASN A 27 4.08 12.45 1.49
C ASN A 27 4.55 13.86 1.09
N GLU A 28 4.40 14.21 -0.19
CA GLU A 28 4.78 15.53 -0.72
C GLU A 28 4.02 16.72 -0.10
N TYR A 29 2.90 16.44 0.57
CA TYR A 29 2.10 17.41 1.30
C TYR A 29 2.49 17.52 2.79
N GLY A 30 3.50 16.78 3.24
CA GLY A 30 3.96 16.79 4.63
C GLY A 30 3.13 15.91 5.56
N GLU A 31 2.28 15.03 5.03
CA GLU A 31 1.37 14.19 5.80
C GLU A 31 1.97 12.80 6.05
N GLU A 32 1.83 12.31 7.28
CA GLU A 32 2.24 10.96 7.67
C GLU A 32 1.24 9.93 7.13
N ARG A 33 1.72 8.99 6.29
CA ARG A 33 0.91 7.98 5.61
C ARG A 33 1.39 6.57 5.96
N GLN A 34 0.45 5.68 6.24
CA GLN A 34 0.73 4.27 6.49
C GLN A 34 1.12 3.56 5.17
N VAL A 35 2.06 2.61 5.25
CA VAL A 35 2.55 1.82 4.11
C VAL A 35 2.28 0.35 4.35
N TYR A 36 1.66 -0.28 3.35
CA TYR A 36 1.35 -1.71 3.30
C TYR A 36 2.10 -2.34 2.13
N GLY A 37 3.38 -2.68 2.36
CA GLY A 37 4.25 -3.23 1.31
C GLY A 37 4.51 -2.23 0.19
N ASP A 38 3.92 -2.47 -0.98
CA ASP A 38 4.03 -1.57 -2.15
C ASP A 38 2.91 -0.50 -2.19
N PHE A 39 1.96 -0.57 -1.27
CA PHE A 39 0.84 0.37 -1.20
C PHE A 39 1.03 1.44 -0.12
N ILE A 40 0.57 2.65 -0.42
CA ILE A 40 0.57 3.79 0.51
C ILE A 40 -0.88 4.19 0.77
N GLU A 41 -1.24 4.38 2.04
CA GLU A 41 -2.58 4.78 2.46
C GLU A 41 -2.85 6.26 2.16
N ILE A 42 -4.02 6.51 1.56
CA ILE A 42 -4.58 7.84 1.31
C ILE A 42 -5.61 8.17 2.38
N ASN A 43 -6.47 7.21 2.71
CA ASN A 43 -7.51 7.38 3.71
C ASN A 43 -7.94 6.01 4.24
N HIS A 44 -8.56 5.99 5.41
CA HIS A 44 -9.26 4.82 5.91
C HIS A 44 -10.57 5.21 6.58
N LYS A 45 -11.50 4.26 6.57
CA LYS A 45 -12.79 4.35 7.24
C LYS A 45 -13.00 3.09 8.07
N MET A 46 -13.06 3.28 9.39
CA MET A 46 -13.47 2.21 10.30
C MET A 46 -14.99 2.08 10.31
N TYR A 47 -15.51 0.89 9.99
CA TYR A 47 -16.92 0.59 10.14
C TYR A 47 -17.24 0.09 11.55
N ASN A 48 -16.32 -0.65 12.15
CA ASN A 48 -16.36 -1.09 13.55
C ASN A 48 -14.94 -1.49 14.00
N THR A 49 -14.81 -2.09 15.18
CA THR A 49 -13.52 -2.53 15.74
C THR A 49 -12.76 -3.48 14.83
N TYR A 50 -13.43 -4.27 14.00
CA TYR A 50 -12.81 -5.31 13.18
C TYR A 50 -12.74 -4.96 11.69
N MET A 51 -13.66 -4.14 11.19
CA MET A 51 -13.81 -3.85 9.78
C MET A 51 -13.29 -2.46 9.43
N VAL A 52 -12.28 -2.40 8.57
CA VAL A 52 -11.69 -1.16 8.08
C VAL A 52 -11.57 -1.20 6.57
N GLU A 53 -11.97 -0.12 5.93
CA GLU A 53 -11.71 0.11 4.50
C GLU A 53 -10.60 1.14 4.38
N HIS A 54 -9.65 0.86 3.50
CA HIS A 54 -8.52 1.71 3.20
C HIS A 54 -8.58 2.06 1.71
N ILE A 55 -8.35 3.32 1.41
CA ILE A 55 -8.03 3.76 0.06
C ILE A 55 -6.51 3.87 0.01
N VAL A 56 -5.90 3.12 -0.89
CA VAL A 56 -4.45 3.05 -1.04
C VAL A 56 -4.06 3.28 -2.50
N TYR A 57 -2.81 3.61 -2.76
CA TYR A 57 -2.24 3.59 -4.11
C TYR A 57 -0.94 2.80 -4.17
N ASP A 58 -0.68 2.16 -5.30
CA ASP A 58 0.60 1.52 -5.56
C ASP A 58 1.68 2.57 -5.77
N LYS A 59 2.79 2.47 -5.02
CA LYS A 59 3.83 3.51 -4.99
C LYS A 59 4.48 3.77 -6.35
N ASN A 60 4.52 2.76 -7.23
CA ASN A 60 5.23 2.80 -8.51
C ASN A 60 4.32 3.27 -9.66
N THR A 61 3.11 2.73 -9.71
CA THR A 61 2.14 2.93 -10.79
C THR A 61 1.12 4.01 -10.47
N LYS A 62 0.98 4.40 -9.20
CA LYS A 62 -0.01 5.36 -8.67
C LYS A 62 -1.47 4.92 -8.82
N VAL A 63 -1.73 3.72 -9.33
CA VAL A 63 -3.07 3.13 -9.41
C VAL A 63 -3.64 2.98 -8.01
N MET A 64 -4.88 3.45 -7.82
CA MET A 64 -5.59 3.42 -6.57
C MET A 64 -6.46 2.18 -6.41
N TYR A 65 -6.54 1.70 -5.18
CA TYR A 65 -7.32 0.54 -4.79
C TYR A 65 -8.12 0.81 -3.53
N LEU A 66 -9.30 0.21 -3.45
CA LEU A 66 -10.02 0.02 -2.21
C LEU A 66 -9.60 -1.33 -1.63
N TYR A 67 -9.11 -1.30 -0.39
CA TYR A 67 -8.70 -2.46 0.39
C TYR A 67 -9.59 -2.55 1.62
N PHE A 68 -10.35 -3.64 1.75
CA PHE A 68 -11.20 -3.90 2.90
C PHE A 68 -10.61 -5.03 3.73
N ASP A 69 -10.39 -4.78 5.01
CA ASP A 69 -9.87 -5.72 6.00
C ASP A 69 -10.93 -6.00 7.06
N ASN A 70 -11.30 -7.27 7.21
CA ASN A 70 -12.07 -7.75 8.35
C ASN A 70 -11.18 -8.60 9.26
N ARG A 71 -10.73 -7.97 10.34
CA ARG A 71 -9.81 -8.55 11.32
C ARG A 71 -10.44 -9.65 12.18
N TRP A 72 -11.77 -9.78 12.17
CA TRP A 72 -12.47 -10.81 12.94
C TRP A 72 -12.34 -12.21 12.31
N ASP A 73 -12.45 -12.29 10.99
CA ASP A 73 -12.38 -13.55 10.24
C ASP A 73 -11.15 -13.62 9.31
N HIS A 74 -10.28 -12.61 9.38
CA HIS A 74 -9.08 -12.46 8.55
C HIS A 74 -9.39 -12.42 7.04
N SER A 75 -10.58 -11.96 6.67
CA SER A 75 -10.94 -11.78 5.27
C SER A 75 -10.46 -10.43 4.74
N ILE A 76 -9.96 -10.48 3.49
CA ILE A 76 -9.45 -9.32 2.77
C ILE A 76 -10.16 -9.26 1.41
N ALA A 77 -10.61 -8.08 1.03
CA ALA A 77 -11.08 -7.80 -0.32
C ALA A 77 -10.33 -6.60 -0.89
N MET A 78 -9.99 -6.66 -2.18
CA MET A 78 -9.35 -5.55 -2.88
C MET A 78 -9.99 -5.35 -4.24
N SER A 79 -10.22 -4.09 -4.62
CA SER A 79 -10.72 -3.71 -5.93
C SER A 79 -10.06 -2.42 -6.41
N PRO A 80 -9.98 -2.18 -7.73
CA PRO A 80 -9.60 -0.86 -8.24
C PRO A 80 -10.56 0.20 -7.68
N TYR A 81 -10.00 1.34 -7.26
CA TYR A 81 -10.81 2.49 -6.87
C TYR A 81 -11.24 3.24 -8.13
N TYR A 82 -12.54 3.45 -8.31
CA TYR A 82 -13.06 4.17 -9.47
C TYR A 82 -13.43 5.61 -9.10
N ILE A 83 -13.10 6.53 -9.99
CA ILE A 83 -13.52 7.93 -9.91
C ILE A 83 -14.39 8.28 -11.11
N ILE A 84 -15.30 9.22 -10.93
CA ILE A 84 -16.11 9.72 -12.04
C ILE A 84 -15.28 10.77 -12.79
N GLY A 85 -14.86 10.42 -14.00
CA GLY A 85 -14.11 11.30 -14.87
C GLY A 85 -14.92 12.53 -15.29
N LYS A 86 -14.23 13.51 -15.87
CA LYS A 86 -14.86 14.77 -16.35
C LYS A 86 -15.95 14.55 -17.41
N ASN A 87 -15.88 13.41 -18.11
CA ASN A 87 -16.85 12.97 -19.11
C ASN A 87 -18.07 12.26 -18.48
N GLY A 88 -18.15 12.16 -17.15
CA GLY A 88 -19.22 11.48 -16.41
C GLY A 88 -19.11 9.94 -16.40
N LYS A 89 -18.05 9.36 -16.95
CA LYS A 89 -17.82 7.91 -16.98
C LYS A 89 -16.84 7.48 -15.89
N PRO A 90 -16.94 6.23 -15.40
CA PRO A 90 -15.98 5.72 -14.44
C PRO A 90 -14.60 5.53 -15.07
N GLU A 91 -13.57 5.94 -14.35
CA GLU A 91 -12.16 5.76 -14.66
C GLU A 91 -11.47 5.13 -13.44
N ILE A 92 -10.39 4.38 -13.66
CA ILE A 92 -9.56 3.89 -12.55
C ILE A 92 -8.85 5.09 -11.93
N GLY A 93 -8.83 5.14 -10.60
CA GLY A 93 -8.18 6.20 -9.87
C GLY A 93 -6.66 6.10 -9.92
N MET A 94 -6.04 7.25 -10.08
CA MET A 94 -4.60 7.46 -10.21
C MET A 94 -4.23 8.63 -9.30
N TYR A 95 -3.48 8.33 -8.24
CA TYR A 95 -3.07 9.33 -7.24
C TYR A 95 -2.14 10.38 -7.86
N GLY A 96 -2.50 11.66 -7.71
CA GLY A 96 -1.77 12.79 -8.29
C GLY A 96 -2.06 13.04 -9.78
N GLU A 97 -2.97 12.28 -10.39
CA GLU A 97 -3.40 12.49 -11.78
C GLU A 97 -4.88 12.87 -11.89
N ASN A 98 -5.78 11.93 -11.59
CA ASN A 98 -7.23 12.15 -11.63
C ASN A 98 -7.86 12.11 -10.23
N TYR A 99 -7.04 11.90 -9.20
CA TYR A 99 -7.40 12.03 -7.80
C TYR A 99 -6.41 12.97 -7.11
N GLU A 100 -6.93 14.05 -6.54
CA GLU A 100 -6.21 14.94 -5.62
C GLU A 100 -6.84 14.77 -4.23
N PRO A 101 -6.03 14.48 -3.20
CA PRO A 101 -6.51 14.27 -1.82
C PRO A 101 -7.03 15.55 -1.14
#